data_AF-S8CRW3-F1
#
_entry.id   AF-S8CRW3-F1
#
_cell.length_a   1.000
_cell.length_b   1.000
_cell.length_c   1.000
_cell.angle_alpha   90.00
_cell.angle_beta   90.00
_cell.angle_gamma   90.00
#
_symmetry.space_group_name_H-M   'P 1'
#
loop_
_entity.id
_entity.type
_entity.pdbx_description
1 polymer ?
#
loop_
_entity_poly.entity_id
_entity_poly.type
_entity_poly.pdbx_seq_one_letter_code
_entity_poly.pdbx_strand_id
1 'polypeptide(L)' 'THFLSACFLCRRRLIPGRDIYMYRGDTAFCSLECRQYQMNHDERREKYALPSKNDAGAVGETVAAV' A
#
# COMPACT_ATOMS: atom_id res chain seq x y z
N THR A 1 -8.01 10.60 -6.75
CA THR A 1 -7.44 9.95 -5.55
C THR A 1 -6.13 9.30 -5.94
N HIS A 2 -4.98 9.72 -5.37
CA HIS A 2 -3.69 9.13 -5.74
C HIS A 2 -3.37 7.89 -4.88
N PHE A 3 -3.72 6.73 -5.42
CA PHE A 3 -3.28 5.42 -4.93
C PHE A 3 -1.75 5.34 -5.10
N LEU A 4 -1.00 4.91 -4.07
CA LEU A 4 0.47 4.79 -4.12
C LEU A 4 1.27 6.11 -4.25
N SER A 5 0.77 7.21 -3.69
CA SER A 5 1.52 8.50 -3.66
C SER A 5 2.61 8.58 -2.60
N ALA A 6 2.65 7.66 -1.65
CA ALA A 6 3.62 7.66 -0.55
C ALA A 6 3.98 6.25 -0.11
N CYS A 7 5.19 6.10 0.43
CA CYS A 7 5.67 4.88 1.05
C CYS A 7 4.80 4.56 2.28
N PHE A 8 4.30 3.34 2.37
CA PHE A 8 3.46 2.90 3.49
C PHE A 8 4.22 2.94 4.82
N LEU A 9 5.52 2.63 4.80
CA LEU A 9 6.36 2.56 6.00
C LEU A 9 6.84 3.94 6.46
N CYS A 10 7.61 4.64 5.64
CA CYS A 10 8.27 5.89 6.03
C CYS A 10 7.49 7.16 5.61
N ARG A 11 6.29 7.01 5.00
CA ARG A 11 5.41 8.10 4.55
C ARG A 11 6.06 9.10 3.58
N ARG A 12 7.22 8.77 3.02
CA ARG A 12 7.93 9.54 1.99
C ARG A 12 7.10 9.55 0.71
N ARG A 13 6.96 10.71 0.05
CA ARG A 13 6.28 10.80 -1.25
C ARG A 13 6.99 9.93 -2.28
N LEU A 14 6.22 9.13 -3.01
CA LEU A 14 6.67 8.37 -4.15
C LEU A 14 6.61 9.27 -5.37
N ILE A 15 7.70 9.27 -6.15
CA ILE A 15 7.83 10.15 -7.31
C ILE A 15 7.09 9.48 -8.48
N PRO A 16 6.08 10.15 -9.08
CA PRO A 16 5.42 9.61 -10.26
C PRO A 16 6.42 9.44 -11.40
N GLY A 17 6.35 8.30 -12.10
CA GLY A 17 7.28 7.96 -13.19
C GLY A 17 8.61 7.34 -12.73
N ARG A 18 8.79 7.06 -11.43
CA ARG A 18 9.87 6.23 -10.91
C ARG A 18 9.31 4.88 -10.46
N ASP A 19 10.07 3.81 -10.68
CA ASP A 19 9.71 2.49 -10.17
C ASP A 19 9.53 2.50 -8.64
N ILE A 20 8.47 1.85 -8.19
CA ILE A 20 8.11 1.70 -6.79
C ILE A 20 8.03 0.22 -6.44
N TYR A 21 8.34 -0.12 -5.19
CA TYR A 21 8.27 -1.48 -4.71
C TYR A 21 6.86 -1.77 -4.18
N MET A 22 6.17 -2.79 -4.69
CA MET A 22 4.80 -3.13 -4.29
C MET A 22 4.73 -4.38 -3.39
N TYR A 23 3.74 -4.42 -2.49
CA TYR A 23 3.39 -5.59 -1.68
C TYR A 23 1.87 -5.76 -1.61
N ARG A 24 1.38 -6.98 -1.81
CA ARG A 24 -0.05 -7.37 -1.79
C ARG A 24 -0.99 -6.54 -2.69
N GLY A 25 -0.47 -5.81 -3.68
CA GLY A 25 -1.25 -5.03 -4.65
C GLY A 25 -1.68 -3.63 -4.15
N ASP A 26 -1.81 -3.43 -2.84
CA ASP A 26 -2.35 -2.19 -2.26
C ASP A 26 -1.30 -1.28 -1.60
N THR A 27 -0.10 -1.79 -1.32
CA THR A 27 0.95 -1.04 -0.62
C THR A 27 2.17 -0.80 -1.49
N ALA A 28 2.66 0.44 -1.49
CA ALA A 28 3.89 0.84 -2.16
C ALA A 28 4.96 1.32 -1.17
N PHE A 29 6.22 1.10 -1.54
CA PHE A 29 7.39 1.44 -0.76
C PHE A 29 8.43 2.14 -1.62
N CYS A 30 9.15 3.08 -1.01
CA CYS A 30 10.21 3.84 -1.69
C CYS A 30 11.52 3.04 -1.82
N SER A 31 11.65 1.92 -1.13
CA SER A 31 12.82 1.05 -1.17
C SER A 31 12.46 -0.40 -0.83
N LEU A 32 13.34 -1.32 -1.22
CA LEU A 32 13.22 -2.74 -0.87
C LEU A 32 13.28 -2.97 0.64
N GLU A 33 14.11 -2.21 1.37
CA GLU A 33 14.16 -2.27 2.85
C GLU A 33 12.80 -1.94 3.47
N CYS A 34 12.15 -0.88 3.00
CA CYS A 34 10.84 -0.50 3.53
C CYS A 34 9.80 -1.60 3.28
N ARG A 35 9.86 -2.28 2.13
CA ARG A 35 9.01 -3.42 1.79
C ARG A 35 9.31 -4.63 2.68
N GLN A 36 10.58 -5.01 2.84
CA GLN A 36 10.97 -6.16 3.66
C GLN A 36 10.62 -5.97 5.13
N TYR A 37 10.79 -4.76 5.67
CA TYR A 37 10.38 -4.46 7.03
C TYR A 37 8.88 -4.70 7.23
N GLN A 38 8.05 -4.25 6.28
CA GLN A 38 6.60 -4.49 6.33
C GLN A 38 6.27 -5.98 6.24
N MET A 39 6.91 -6.73 5.34
CA MET A 39 6.73 -8.19 5.23
C MET A 39 7.01 -8.90 6.56
N ASN A 40 8.17 -8.64 7.16
CA ASN A 40 8.56 -9.23 8.43
C ASN A 40 7.63 -8.81 9.59
N HIS A 41 7.13 -7.58 9.56
CA HIS A 41 6.16 -7.08 10.53
C HIS A 41 4.77 -7.73 10.37
N ASP A 42 4.30 -7.93 9.14
CA ASP A 42 3.02 -8.61 8.87
C ASP A 42 3.11 -10.11 9.17
N GLU A 43 4.22 -10.81 8.86
CA GLU A 43 4.41 -12.22 9.26
C GLU A 43 4.30 -12.40 10.79
N ARG A 44 4.77 -11.41 11.55
CA ARG A 44 4.60 -11.39 13.01
C ARG A 44 3.17 -11.09 13.44
N ARG A 45 2.41 -10.32 12.68
CA ARG A 45 1.02 -9.94 13.00
C ARG A 45 0.01 -10.98 12.59
N GLU A 46 0.24 -11.73 11.51
CA GLU A 46 -0.63 -12.82 11.08
C GLU A 46 -0.69 -13.95 12.12
N LYS A 47 0.32 -14.08 13.00
CA LYS A 47 0.26 -14.97 14.17
C LYS A 47 -0.67 -14.51 15.30
N TYR A 48 -1.12 -13.26 15.31
CA TYR A 48 -1.90 -12.66 16.41
C TYR A 48 -3.14 -11.86 15.95
N ALA A 49 -3.39 -11.71 14.66
CA ALA A 49 -4.50 -10.93 14.12
C ALA A 49 -5.72 -11.83 13.87
N LEU A 50 -6.69 -11.78 14.79
CA LEU A 50 -8.07 -12.20 14.51
C LEU A 50 -8.62 -11.41 13.31
N PRO A 51 -9.46 -12.02 12.45
CA PRO A 51 -9.94 -11.39 11.22
C PRO A 51 -10.90 -10.23 11.54
N SER A 52 -10.35 -9.02 11.65
CA SER A 52 -11.16 -7.80 11.64
C SER A 52 -11.46 -7.44 10.19
N LYS A 53 -12.50 -8.11 9.67
CA LYS A 53 -13.32 -7.67 8.54
C LYS A 53 -13.45 -6.14 8.57
N ASN A 54 -12.98 -5.48 7.51
CA ASN A 54 -13.51 -4.24 6.93
C ASN A 54 -12.66 -3.86 5.71
N ASP A 55 -12.93 -4.55 4.59
CA ASP A 55 -12.63 -4.04 3.26
C ASP A 55 -13.54 -2.84 2.99
N ALA A 56 -12.94 -1.66 2.84
CA ALA A 56 -13.58 -0.51 2.23
C ALA A 56 -12.60 0.12 1.22
N GLY A 57 -12.27 -0.68 0.21
CA GLY A 57 -11.68 -0.18 -1.03
C GLY A 57 -12.71 0.66 -1.78
N ALA A 58 -12.78 1.95 -1.46
CA ALA A 58 -13.48 2.93 -2.27
C ALA A 58 -12.56 3.37 -3.41
N VAL A 59 -12.61 2.69 -4.56
CA VAL A 59 -12.18 3.28 -5.83
C VAL A 59 -13.43 3.78 -6.56
N GLY A 60 -13.77 5.03 -6.31
CA GLY A 60 -14.74 5.77 -7.09
C GLY A 60 -14.13 6.10 -8.45
N GLU A 61 -14.68 5.52 -9.50
CA GLU A 61 -14.47 5.95 -10.87
C GLU A 61 -15.79 6.53 -11.39
N THR A 62 -15.95 7.85 -11.26
CA THR A 62 -16.95 8.59 -12.02
C THR A 62 -16.28 9.09 -13.29
N VAL A 63 -16.43 8.34 -14.39
CA VAL A 63 -16.18 8.88 -15.72
C VAL A 63 -17.40 9.70 -16.14
N ALA A 64 -17.16 11.00 -16.36
CA ALA A 64 -18.12 11.93 -16.93
C ALA A 64 -17.93 12.03 -18.46
N ALA A 65 -19.03 12.41 -19.11
CA ALA A 65 -19.19 12.88 -20.50
C ALA A 65 -19.42 11.82 -21.58
N VAL A 66 -20.70 11.63 -21.94
CA VAL A 66 -21.25 11.92 -23.28
C VAL A 66 -22.68 12.45 -23.09
#